data_AF-A0A5N4EGH8-F1
#
_entry.id   AF-A0A5N4EGH8-F1
#
_cell.length_a   1.000
_cell.length_b   1.000
_cell.length_c   1.000
_cell.angle_alpha   90.00
_cell.angle_beta   90.00
_cell.angle_gamma   90.00
#
_symmetry.space_group_name_H-M   'P 1'
#
loop_
_entity.id
_entity.type
_entity.pdbx_description
1 polymer ?
#
loop_
_entity_poly.entity_id
_entity_poly.type
_entity_poly.pdbx_seq_one_letter_code
_entity_poly.pdbx_strand_id
1 'polypeptide(L)'
;MHKNAYEIASILDSSQCSAETNLVGLATIFFAQFVQEATYKEVSKMVRDVLTVIEKSTGSEKPTGCLENQVSAFLEEICHEREIPEKYGLSGCCNQSGEERHNCFLAHKKATPASIPPFQVPEPVTSCKAYEENREWFMNQ
;
A
#
# COMPACT_ATOMS: atom_id res chain seq x y z
N MET A 1 23.19 10.12 1.47
CA MET A 1 21.83 10.26 0.91
C MET A 1 21.66 9.17 -0.10
N HIS A 2 20.71 8.27 0.12
CA HIS A 2 20.28 7.34 -0.93
C HIS A 2 19.14 8.00 -1.70
N LYS A 3 19.17 7.91 -3.02
CA LYS A 3 18.04 8.30 -3.86
C LYS A 3 17.16 7.08 -4.06
N ASN A 4 15.85 7.24 -3.89
CA ASN A 4 14.91 6.17 -4.26
C ASN A 4 14.75 6.12 -5.80
N ALA A 5 13.88 5.22 -6.29
CA ALA A 5 13.60 5.06 -7.72
C ALA A 5 13.09 6.34 -8.43
N TYR A 6 12.77 7.39 -7.67
CA TYR A 6 12.26 8.67 -8.15
C TYR A 6 13.25 9.82 -7.93
N GLU A 7 14.52 9.51 -7.67
CA GLU A 7 15.55 10.49 -7.34
C GLU A 7 15.29 11.32 -6.07
N ILE A 8 14.27 10.98 -5.28
CA ILE A 8 14.01 11.63 -4.01
C ILE A 8 15.11 11.21 -3.05
N ALA A 9 15.87 12.19 -2.59
CA ALA A 9 17.02 11.97 -1.75
C ALA A 9 16.56 11.74 -0.30
N SER A 10 16.72 10.52 0.18
CA SER A 10 16.47 10.12 1.56
C SER A 10 17.69 10.38 2.43
N ILE A 11 17.44 10.92 3.61
CA ILE A 11 18.45 11.12 4.68
C ILE A 11 18.57 9.82 5.51
N LEU A 12 17.66 8.86 5.33
CA LEU A 12 17.69 7.59 6.06
C LEU A 12 18.94 6.79 5.70
N ASP A 13 19.61 6.31 6.75
CA ASP A 13 20.73 5.38 6.66
C ASP A 13 20.18 4.02 6.25
N SER A 14 20.51 3.57 5.04
CA SER A 14 20.01 2.31 4.49
C SER A 14 20.43 1.09 5.31
N SER A 15 21.49 1.21 6.12
CA SER A 15 21.94 0.17 7.05
C SER A 15 21.00 -0.05 8.24
N GLN A 16 20.07 0.88 8.50
CA GLN A 16 19.04 0.76 9.55
C GLN A 16 17.73 0.12 9.06
N CYS A 17 17.61 -0.16 7.75
CA CYS A 17 16.45 -0.83 7.18
C CYS A 17 16.49 -2.34 7.52
N SER A 18 16.03 -2.69 8.73
CA SER A 18 15.95 -4.06 9.24
C SER A 18 14.83 -4.88 8.58
N ALA A 19 15.17 -6.11 8.17
CA ALA A 19 14.34 -7.02 7.39
C ALA A 19 13.39 -7.92 8.22
N GLU A 20 12.69 -7.34 9.19
CA GLU A 20 11.41 -7.87 9.71
C GLU A 20 10.27 -6.94 9.31
N THR A 21 10.19 -6.69 8.01
CA THR A 21 9.16 -5.84 7.44
C THR A 21 7.90 -6.66 7.19
N ASN A 22 6.79 -6.34 7.86
CA ASN A 22 5.48 -6.87 7.50
C ASN A 22 5.01 -6.18 6.20
N LEU A 23 5.51 -6.67 5.06
CA LEU A 23 5.19 -6.13 3.73
C LEU A 23 3.69 -6.17 3.44
N VAL A 24 2.99 -7.19 3.92
CA VAL A 24 1.52 -7.30 3.83
C VAL A 24 0.88 -6.08 4.50
N GLY A 25 1.21 -5.81 5.76
CA GLY A 25 0.65 -4.68 6.51
C GLY A 25 0.97 -3.33 5.88
N LEU A 26 2.20 -3.15 5.38
CA LEU A 26 2.61 -1.90 4.73
C LEU A 26 1.92 -1.68 3.38
N ALA A 27 1.80 -2.72 2.57
CA ALA A 27 1.05 -2.66 1.32
C ALA A 27 -0.43 -2.37 1.60
N THR A 28 -1.02 -3.03 2.60
CA THR A 28 -2.41 -2.77 3.05
C THR A 28 -2.60 -1.30 3.42
N ILE A 29 -1.73 -0.75 4.28
CA ILE A 29 -1.78 0.66 4.69
C ILE A 29 -1.60 1.59 3.47
N PHE A 30 -0.63 1.29 2.60
CA PHE A 30 -0.37 2.12 1.43
C PHE A 30 -1.59 2.20 0.51
N PHE A 31 -2.12 1.05 0.09
CA PHE A 31 -3.25 1.02 -0.83
C PHE A 31 -4.51 1.61 -0.21
N ALA A 32 -4.79 1.34 1.07
CA ALA A 32 -5.91 1.96 1.78
C ALA A 32 -5.77 3.48 1.90
N GLN A 33 -4.55 4.01 2.00
CA GLN A 33 -4.34 5.47 2.06
C GLN A 33 -4.37 6.14 0.68
N PHE A 34 -3.93 5.47 -0.38
CA PHE A 34 -3.87 6.03 -1.73
C PHE A 34 -5.17 5.83 -2.52
N VAL A 35 -5.95 4.80 -2.18
CA VAL A 35 -7.25 4.49 -2.77
C VAL A 35 -8.28 4.38 -1.65
N GLN A 36 -8.53 5.49 -0.95
CA GLN A 36 -9.29 5.52 0.32
C GLN A 36 -10.71 4.96 0.24
N GLU A 37 -11.32 5.02 -0.94
CA GLU A 37 -12.67 4.53 -1.19
C GLU A 37 -12.69 3.06 -1.68
N ALA A 38 -11.52 2.42 -1.79
CA ALA A 38 -11.40 1.01 -2.12
C ALA A 38 -11.98 0.11 -1.02
N THR A 39 -12.63 -0.95 -1.46
CA THR A 39 -13.08 -2.02 -0.57
C THR A 39 -11.89 -2.83 -0.05
N TYR A 40 -12.04 -3.46 1.11
CA TYR A 40 -11.04 -4.38 1.65
C TYR A 40 -10.65 -5.48 0.65
N LYS A 41 -11.60 -5.96 -0.16
CA LYS A 41 -11.35 -6.97 -1.19
C LYS A 41 -10.41 -6.46 -2.30
N GLU A 42 -10.60 -5.21 -2.74
CA GLU A 42 -9.75 -4.56 -3.73
C GLU A 42 -8.36 -4.30 -3.17
N VAL A 43 -8.26 -3.77 -1.94
CA VAL A 43 -6.98 -3.59 -1.23
C VAL A 43 -6.26 -4.92 -1.09
N SER A 44 -6.93 -5.96 -0.60
CA SER A 44 -6.36 -7.30 -0.45
C SER A 44 -5.89 -7.89 -1.78
N LYS A 45 -6.53 -7.54 -2.91
CA LYS A 45 -6.10 -7.97 -4.24
C LYS A 45 -4.80 -7.29 -4.63
N MET A 46 -4.73 -5.97 -4.55
CA MET A 46 -3.50 -5.22 -4.82
C MET A 46 -2.33 -5.68 -3.93
N VAL A 47 -2.59 -5.97 -2.65
CA VAL A 47 -1.56 -6.52 -1.74
C VAL A 47 -1.00 -7.85 -2.25
N ARG A 48 -1.87 -8.80 -2.62
CA ARG A 48 -1.39 -10.10 -3.15
C ARG A 48 -0.63 -9.94 -4.46
N ASP A 49 -1.13 -9.11 -5.35
CA ASP A 49 -0.59 -8.95 -6.69
C ASP A 49 0.78 -8.25 -6.62
N VAL A 50 0.92 -7.19 -5.81
CA VAL A 50 2.21 -6.51 -5.64
C VAL A 50 3.24 -7.36 -4.91
N LEU A 51 2.85 -8.14 -3.90
CA LEU A 51 3.77 -9.05 -3.22
C LEU A 51 4.30 -10.11 -4.18
N THR A 52 3.44 -10.62 -5.07
CA THR A 52 3.85 -11.55 -6.12
C THR A 52 4.87 -10.92 -7.08
N VAL A 53 4.72 -9.64 -7.41
CA VAL A 53 5.68 -8.90 -8.24
C VAL A 53 7.01 -8.72 -7.52
N ILE A 54 6.97 -8.32 -6.24
CA ILE A 54 8.16 -8.09 -5.42
C ILE A 54 8.95 -9.39 -5.25
N GLU A 55 8.29 -10.49 -4.89
CA GLU A 55 8.94 -11.80 -4.72
C GLU A 55 9.61 -12.29 -6.00
N LYS A 56 8.98 -12.10 -7.16
CA LYS A 56 9.59 -12.43 -8.47
C LYS A 56 10.82 -11.60 -8.77
N SER A 57 10.86 -10.34 -8.30
CA SER A 57 11.97 -9.42 -8.57
C SER A 57 13.19 -9.63 -7.68
N THR A 58 12.99 -10.13 -6.45
CA THR A 58 14.09 -10.37 -5.48
C THR A 58 14.62 -11.81 -5.49
N GLY A 59 13.96 -12.73 -6.22
CA GLY A 59 14.29 -14.15 -6.15
C GLY A 59 14.09 -14.71 -4.74
N SER A 60 14.88 -15.71 -4.35
CA SER A 60 14.86 -16.27 -2.97
C SER A 60 15.58 -15.40 -1.93
N GLU A 61 16.15 -14.27 -2.33
CA GLU A 61 16.84 -13.37 -1.42
C GLU A 61 15.82 -12.45 -0.74
N LYS A 62 15.85 -12.42 0.59
CA LYS A 62 14.97 -11.56 1.39
C LYS A 62 15.24 -10.10 1.01
N PRO A 63 14.23 -9.24 0.78
CA PRO A 63 14.45 -7.85 0.38
C PRO A 63 15.38 -7.14 1.37
N THR A 64 16.62 -6.90 0.96
CA THR A 64 17.72 -6.39 1.82
C THR A 64 17.87 -4.87 1.74
N GLY A 65 16.81 -4.14 1.35
CA GLY A 65 16.84 -2.69 1.18
C GLY A 65 15.58 -1.97 1.66
N CYS A 66 15.67 -0.66 1.79
CA CYS A 66 14.55 0.18 2.23
C CYS A 66 13.38 0.15 1.24
N LEU A 67 12.16 0.25 1.78
CA LEU A 67 10.89 0.23 1.05
C LEU A 67 10.70 1.35 0.03
N GLU A 68 11.56 2.37 0.06
CA GLU A 68 11.52 3.49 -0.88
C GLU A 68 11.65 3.01 -2.33
N ASN A 69 12.34 1.89 -2.56
CA ASN A 69 12.43 1.25 -3.88
C ASN A 69 11.12 0.53 -4.28
N GLN A 70 10.26 0.20 -3.32
CA GLN A 70 9.00 -0.52 -3.53
C GLN A 70 7.80 0.40 -3.76
N VAL A 71 7.93 1.71 -3.47
CA VAL A 71 6.86 2.68 -3.73
C VAL A 71 6.45 2.67 -5.21
N SER A 72 7.41 2.45 -6.13
CA SER A 72 7.06 2.31 -7.56
C SER A 72 6.26 1.09 -7.89
N ALA A 73 6.62 -0.06 -7.32
CA ALA A 73 5.82 -1.27 -7.48
C ALA A 73 4.39 -1.05 -6.96
N PHE A 74 4.23 -0.34 -5.83
CA PHE A 74 2.92 -0.07 -5.26
C PHE A 74 2.09 0.89 -6.14
N LEU A 75 2.67 2.01 -6.61
CA LEU A 75 1.96 2.94 -7.49
C LEU A 75 1.64 2.33 -8.85
N GLU A 76 2.51 1.48 -9.38
CA GLU A 76 2.27 0.71 -10.60
C GLU A 76 1.14 -0.29 -10.43
N GLU A 77 1.06 -0.98 -9.28
CA GLU A 77 -0.02 -1.93 -9.01
C GLU A 77 -1.40 -1.26 -9.07
N ILE A 78 -1.54 -0.07 -8.48
CA ILE A 78 -2.80 0.71 -8.57
C ILE A 78 -3.21 0.93 -10.03
N CYS A 79 -2.23 1.17 -10.92
CA CYS A 79 -2.47 1.41 -12.33
C CYS A 79 -2.65 0.15 -13.17
N HIS A 80 -2.12 -0.99 -12.72
CA HIS A 80 -2.32 -2.29 -13.38
C HIS A 80 -3.72 -2.87 -13.13
N GLU A 81 -4.33 -2.52 -12.00
CA GLU A 81 -5.68 -2.94 -11.66
C GLU A 81 -6.73 -2.27 -12.55
N ARG A 82 -7.12 -2.92 -13.65
CA ARG A 82 -7.96 -2.34 -14.72
C ARG A 82 -9.14 -1.47 -14.27
N GLU A 83 -9.85 -1.89 -13.23
CA GLU A 83 -11.06 -1.18 -12.76
C GLU A 83 -10.75 -0.08 -11.74
N ILE A 84 -9.62 -0.13 -11.03
CA ILE A 84 -9.31 0.77 -9.90
C ILE A 84 -9.06 2.21 -10.37
N PRO A 85 -8.22 2.49 -11.40
CA PRO A 85 -7.98 3.85 -11.85
C PRO A 85 -9.23 4.55 -12.37
N GLU A 86 -10.07 3.82 -13.11
CA GLU A 86 -11.30 4.40 -13.65
C GLU A 86 -12.33 4.63 -12.53
N LYS A 87 -12.57 3.62 -11.69
CA LYS A 87 -13.57 3.66 -10.62
C LYS A 87 -13.30 4.77 -9.61
N TYR A 88 -12.04 5.03 -9.27
CA TYR A 88 -11.66 6.00 -8.25
C TYR A 88 -11.04 7.30 -8.81
N GLY A 89 -11.11 7.50 -10.14
CA GLY A 89 -10.66 8.74 -10.78
C GLY A 89 -9.13 8.93 -10.79
N LEU A 90 -8.36 7.84 -10.73
CA LEU A 90 -6.89 7.85 -10.71
C LEU A 90 -6.26 7.64 -12.10
N SER A 91 -7.06 7.42 -13.15
CA SER A 91 -6.57 7.23 -14.53
C SER A 91 -5.65 8.36 -15.01
N GLY A 92 -5.93 9.60 -14.62
CA GLY A 92 -5.07 10.75 -14.93
C GLY A 92 -3.66 10.62 -14.32
N CYS A 93 -3.56 10.10 -13.09
CA CYS A 93 -2.27 9.85 -12.45
C CYS A 93 -1.53 8.68 -13.11
N CYS A 94 -2.25 7.65 -13.56
CA CYS A 94 -1.65 6.49 -14.22
C CYS A 94 -1.04 6.81 -15.60
N ASN A 95 -1.46 7.91 -16.24
CA ASN A 95 -0.83 8.41 -17.47
C ASN A 95 0.51 9.12 -17.22
N GLN A 96 0.82 9.49 -15.97
CA GLN A 96 2.10 10.08 -15.59
C GLN A 96 3.13 8.99 -15.27
N SER A 97 4.41 9.37 -15.09
CA SER A 97 5.47 8.45 -14.65
C SER A 97 6.32 9.07 -13.54
N GLY A 98 7.14 8.25 -12.88
CA GLY A 98 8.11 8.74 -11.91
C GLY A 98 7.51 9.56 -10.77
N GLU A 99 8.17 10.68 -10.48
CA GLU A 99 7.76 11.63 -9.45
C GLU A 99 6.40 12.28 -9.73
N GLU A 100 6.09 12.59 -11.00
CA GLU A 100 4.82 13.21 -11.39
C GLU A 100 3.63 12.31 -11.05
N ARG A 101 3.78 10.99 -11.27
CA ARG A 101 2.79 10.00 -10.85
C ARG A 101 2.60 10.02 -9.33
N HIS A 102 3.70 9.97 -8.58
CA HIS A 102 3.65 9.97 -7.11
C HIS A 102 2.98 11.25 -6.57
N ASN A 103 3.37 12.42 -7.08
CA ASN A 103 2.80 13.71 -6.68
C ASN A 103 1.31 13.80 -7.04
N CYS A 104 0.89 13.27 -8.20
CA CYS A 104 -0.51 13.20 -8.58
C CYS A 104 -1.34 12.36 -7.58
N PHE A 105 -0.84 11.17 -7.22
CA PHE A 105 -1.50 10.31 -6.25
C PHE A 105 -1.57 10.94 -4.85
N LEU A 106 -0.52 11.65 -4.42
CA LEU A 106 -0.54 12.41 -3.15
C LEU A 106 -1.59 13.52 -3.17
N ALA A 107 -1.76 14.22 -4.30
CA ALA A 107 -2.78 15.26 -4.45
C ALA A 107 -4.22 14.72 -4.40
N HIS A 108 -4.44 13.43 -4.67
CA HIS A 108 -5.75 12.79 -4.57
C HIS A 108 -6.09 12.34 -3.14
N LYS A 109 -5.11 12.28 -2.22
CA LYS A 109 -5.37 11.91 -0.82
C LYS A 109 -6.23 12.97 -0.14
N LYS A 110 -7.36 12.56 0.42
CA LYS A 110 -8.25 13.40 1.21
C LYS A 110 -7.93 13.22 2.69
N ALA A 111 -7.64 14.31 3.39
CA ALA A 111 -7.39 14.28 4.84
C ALA A 111 -8.61 13.75 5.62
N THR A 112 -9.82 13.99 5.12
CA THR A 112 -11.07 13.49 5.71
C THR A 112 -12.04 13.15 4.59
N PRO A 113 -12.02 11.91 4.07
CA PRO A 113 -12.96 11.48 3.03
C PRO A 113 -14.38 11.45 3.59
N ALA A 114 -15.29 12.25 3.03
CA ALA A 114 -16.68 12.29 3.48
C ALA A 114 -17.44 10.97 3.28
N SER A 115 -16.95 10.11 2.39
CA SER A 115 -17.48 8.78 2.10
C SER A 115 -17.11 7.72 3.13
N ILE A 116 -16.13 7.96 3.99
CA ILE A 116 -15.69 7.01 5.01
C ILE A 116 -16.36 7.34 6.34
N PRO A 117 -17.21 6.46 6.89
CA PRO A 117 -17.84 6.69 8.18
C PRO A 117 -16.81 6.65 9.32
N PRO A 118 -17.09 7.29 10.47
CA PRO A 118 -16.25 7.16 11.65
C PRO A 118 -16.09 5.68 12.06
N PHE A 119 -14.87 5.30 12.42
CA PHE A 119 -14.58 3.95 12.91
C PHE A 119 -15.48 3.61 14.10
N GLN A 120 -16.20 2.50 13.98
CA GLN A 120 -17.05 1.98 15.04
C GLN A 120 -16.23 0.99 15.87
N VAL A 121 -16.00 1.31 17.14
CA VAL A 121 -15.32 0.38 18.05
C VAL A 121 -16.19 -0.87 18.20
N PRO A 122 -15.71 -2.05 17.77
CA PRO A 122 -16.52 -3.25 17.85
C PRO A 122 -16.67 -3.73 19.29
N GLU A 123 -17.75 -4.48 19.55
CA GLU A 123 -18.05 -4.99 20.89
C GLU A 123 -16.95 -5.97 21.35
N PRO A 124 -16.39 -5.83 22.57
CA PRO A 124 -15.21 -6.57 23.01
C PRO A 124 -15.31 -8.10 22.89
N VAL A 125 -16.42 -8.72 23.30
CA VAL A 125 -16.58 -10.18 23.27
C VAL A 125 -16.57 -10.69 21.83
N THR A 126 -17.27 -9.98 20.94
CA THR A 126 -17.31 -10.28 19.51
C THR A 126 -15.93 -10.09 18.87
N SER A 127 -15.21 -9.03 19.23
CA SER A 127 -13.84 -8.79 18.77
C SER A 127 -12.86 -9.87 19.21
N CYS A 128 -12.89 -10.28 20.48
CA CYS A 128 -12.03 -11.34 20.97
C CYS A 128 -12.29 -12.65 20.23
N LYS A 129 -13.55 -13.01 20.01
CA LYS A 129 -13.92 -14.20 19.25
C LYS A 129 -13.42 -14.14 17.80
N ALA A 130 -13.64 -13.03 17.11
CA ALA A 130 -13.17 -12.86 15.72
C ALA A 130 -11.64 -12.91 15.61
N TYR A 131 -10.93 -12.34 16.59
CA TYR A 131 -9.48 -12.41 16.69
C TYR A 131 -8.97 -13.84 16.90
N GLU A 132 -9.62 -14.62 17.76
CA GLU A 132 -9.30 -16.03 17.99
C GLU A 132 -9.56 -16.89 16.75
N GLU A 133 -10.66 -16.64 16.03
CA GLU A 133 -11.03 -17.36 14.81
C GLU A 133 -10.07 -17.07 13.65
N ASN A 134 -9.73 -15.79 13.42
CA ASN A 134 -8.80 -15.41 12.37
C ASN A 134 -8.09 -14.09 12.68
N ARG A 135 -6.98 -14.18 13.42
CA ARG A 135 -6.14 -13.04 13.79
C ARG A 135 -5.69 -12.21 12.59
N GLU A 136 -5.22 -12.85 11.52
CA GLU A 136 -4.66 -12.14 10.37
C GLU A 136 -5.72 -11.30 9.68
N TRP A 137 -6.90 -11.89 9.44
CA TRP A 137 -8.01 -11.18 8.83
C TRP A 137 -8.52 -10.04 9.74
N PHE A 138 -8.69 -10.31 11.03
CA PHE A 138 -9.17 -9.30 11.99
C PHE A 138 -8.25 -8.07 12.09
N MET A 139 -6.94 -8.28 12.02
CA MET A 139 -5.95 -7.19 12.10
C MET A 139 -5.82 -6.36 10.82
N ASN A 140 -6.29 -6.88 9.68
CA ASN A 140 -6.19 -6.20 8.38
C ASN A 140 -7.52 -5.60 7.88
N GLN A 141 -8.64 -5.96 8.50
CA GLN A 141 -10.00 -5.48 8.21
C GLN A 141 -10.18 -3.98 8.45
#